data_AF-A0ABD5VB42-F1
#
_entry.id   AF-A0ABD5VB42-F1
#
_cell.length_a   1.000
_cell.length_b   1.000
_cell.length_c   1.000
_cell.angle_alpha   90.00
_cell.angle_beta   90.00
_cell.angle_gamma   90.00
#
_symmetry.space_group_name_H-M   'P 1'
#
loop_
_entity.id
_entity.type
_entity.pdbx_description
1 polymer ?
#
loop_
_entity_poly.entity_id
_entity_poly.type
_entity_poly.pdbx_seq_one_letter_code
_entity_poly.pdbx_strand_id
1 'polypeptide(L)' 'MEQNVGRSDGIGRVALGGVLGVVSLAILGDAIAGAPVALSPVLGALSLILLITGATNTCGLYSLLGVDTT' A
#
# COMPACT_ATOMS: atom_id res chain seq x y z
N MET A 1 3.19 -5.29 -19.21
CA MET A 1 3.56 -4.01 -18.58
C MET A 1 5.02 -4.13 -18.23
N GLU A 2 5.86 -3.18 -18.65
CA GLU A 2 7.27 -3.14 -18.24
C GLU A 2 7.32 -2.91 -16.72
N GLN A 3 7.94 -3.84 -16.00
CA GLN A 3 8.14 -3.70 -14.56
C GLN A 3 9.22 -2.64 -14.37
N ASN A 4 8.93 -1.60 -13.59
CA ASN A 4 9.88 -0.50 -13.30
C ASN A 4 10.17 -0.38 -11.80
N VAL A 5 9.57 -1.28 -11.02
CA VAL A 5 9.74 -1.40 -9.58
C VAL A 5 10.51 -2.68 -9.30
N GLY A 6 11.71 -2.53 -8.71
CA GLY A 6 12.52 -3.67 -8.28
C GLY A 6 11.84 -4.52 -7.21
N ARG A 7 12.24 -5.79 -7.13
CA ARG A 7 11.62 -6.79 -6.25
C ARG A 7 11.59 -6.36 -4.77
N SER A 8 12.61 -5.64 -4.31
CA SER A 8 12.66 -5.13 -2.93
C SER A 8 11.63 -4.04 -2.65
N ASP A 9 11.40 -3.12 -3.58
CA ASP A 9 10.39 -2.05 -3.42
C ASP A 9 8.97 -2.62 -3.52
N GLY A 10 8.73 -3.55 -4.45
CA GLY A 10 7.45 -4.26 -4.56
C GLY A 10 7.09 -5.01 -3.27
N ILE A 11 8.05 -5.76 -2.69
CA ILE A 11 7.85 -6.44 -1.41
C ILE A 11 7.59 -5.45 -0.28
N GLY A 12 8.36 -4.35 -0.21
CA GLY A 12 8.18 -3.31 0.81
C GLY A 12 6.77 -2.71 0.78
N ARG A 13 6.25 -2.40 -0.41
CA ARG A 13 4.89 -1.88 -0.58
C ARG A 13 3.82 -2.89 -0.19
N VAL A 14 3.98 -4.15 -0.57
CA VAL A 14 3.03 -5.21 -0.19
C VAL A 14 3.02 -5.42 1.33
N ALA A 15 4.20 -5.46 1.97
CA ALA A 15 4.33 -5.61 3.40
C ALA A 15 3.69 -4.43 4.17
N LEU A 16 4.04 -3.20 3.79
CA LEU A 16 3.51 -1.99 4.43
C LEU A 16 2.00 -1.85 4.20
N GLY A 17 1.55 -2.10 2.95
CA GLY A 17 0.14 -2.11 2.59
C GLY A 17 -0.65 -3.11 3.41
N GLY A 18 -0.14 -4.35 3.55
CA GLY A 18 -0.76 -5.39 4.38
C GLY A 18 -0.91 -4.97 5.84
N VAL A 19 0.13 -4.39 6.45
CA VAL A 19 0.07 -3.90 7.84
C VAL A 19 -0.98 -2.80 7.99
N LEU A 20 -0.99 -1.80 7.10
CA LEU A 20 -1.97 -0.71 7.14
C LEU A 20 -3.40 -1.22 6.94
N GLY A 21 -3.59 -2.23 6.08
CA GLY A 21 -4.88 -2.88 5.86
C GLY A 21 -5.39 -3.60 7.11
N VAL A 22 -4.52 -4.35 7.79
CA VAL A 22 -4.89 -5.02 9.06
C VAL A 22 -5.27 -3.99 10.12
N VAL A 23 -4.49 -2.92 10.27
CA VAL A 23 -4.80 -1.84 11.23
C VAL A 23 -6.13 -1.15 10.87
N SER A 24 -6.36 -0.85 9.59
CA SER A 24 -7.63 -0.27 9.11
C SER A 24 -8.84 -1.12 9.49
N LEU A 25 -8.75 -2.45 9.28
CA LEU A 25 -9.80 -3.40 9.63
C LEU A 25 -9.96 -3.56 11.15
N ALA A 26 -8.86 -3.53 11.90
CA ALA A 26 -8.91 -3.60 13.36
C ALA A 26 -9.60 -2.37 13.97
N ILE A 27 -9.36 -1.17 13.43
CA ILE A 27 -10.09 0.05 13.83
C ILE A 27 -11.57 -0.07 13.45
N LEU A 28 -11.88 -0.58 12.24
CA LEU A 28 -13.27 -0.72 11.78
C LEU A 28 -14.07 -1.74 12.61
N GLY A 29 -13.42 -2.82 13.02
CA GLY A 29 -13.99 -3.86 13.87
C GLY A 29 -13.97 -3.55 15.37
N ASP A 30 -13.65 -2.30 15.76
CA ASP A 30 -13.55 -1.86 17.16
C ASP A 30 -12.55 -2.67 18.01
N ALA A 31 -11.58 -3.33 17.36
CA ALA A 31 -10.55 -4.11 18.03
C ALA A 31 -9.44 -3.25 18.65
N ILE A 32 -9.36 -1.96 18.27
CA ILE A 32 -8.42 -0.98 18.82
C ILE A 32 -9.21 0.08 19.59
N ALA A 33 -9.32 -0.11 20.90
CA ALA A 33 -10.06 0.78 21.77
C ALA A 33 -9.50 2.21 21.73
N GLY A 34 -10.40 3.20 21.56
CA GLY A 34 -10.05 4.62 21.53
C GLY A 34 -9.44 5.11 20.21
N ALA A 35 -9.33 4.25 19.18
CA ALA A 35 -8.91 4.70 17.87
C ALA A 35 -10.02 5.52 17.18
N PRO A 36 -9.70 6.68 16.58
CA PRO A 36 -10.66 7.43 15.78
C PRO A 36 -11.13 6.61 14.57
N VAL A 37 -12.43 6.29 14.51
CA VAL A 37 -13.03 5.50 13.41
C VAL A 37 -12.76 6.13 12.03
N ALA A 38 -12.68 7.46 11.96
CA ALA A 38 -12.35 8.20 10.74
C ALA A 38 -10.96 7.86 10.15
N LEU A 39 -10.04 7.30 10.94
CA LEU A 39 -8.74 6.84 10.43
C LEU A 39 -8.84 5.54 9.63
N SER A 40 -9.85 4.71 9.88
CA SER A 40 -10.03 3.44 9.17
C SER A 40 -10.08 3.61 7.64
N PRO A 41 -10.95 4.47 7.05
CA PRO A 41 -11.01 4.63 5.60
C PRO A 41 -9.72 5.22 5.01
N VAL A 42 -9.02 6.09 5.74
CA VAL A 42 -7.75 6.68 5.29
C VAL A 42 -6.66 5.61 5.21
N LEU A 43 -6.50 4.81 6.27
CA LEU A 43 -5.55 3.70 6.30
C LEU A 43 -5.90 2.62 5.27
N GLY A 44 -7.19 2.35 5.07
CA GLY A 44 -7.68 1.41 4.06
C GLY A 44 -7.33 1.87 2.63
N ALA A 45 -7.54 3.14 2.32
CA ALA A 45 -7.17 3.70 1.01
C ALA A 45 -5.66 3.62 0.76
N LEU A 46 -4.84 3.98 1.74
CA LEU A 46 -3.37 3.88 1.65
C LEU A 46 -2.91 2.43 1.46
N SER A 47 -3.50 1.49 2.21
CA SER A 47 -3.26 0.06 2.06
C SER A 47 -3.52 -0.40 0.63
N LEU A 48 -4.67 -0.05 0.05
CA LEU A 48 -5.01 -0.45 -1.32
C LEU A 48 -4.03 0.13 -2.35
N ILE A 49 -3.66 1.40 -2.23
CA ILE A 49 -2.69 2.04 -3.15
C ILE A 49 -1.34 1.29 -3.11
N LEU A 50 -0.86 0.96 -1.93
CA LEU A 50 0.41 0.25 -1.76
C LEU A 50 0.35 -1.19 -2.26
N LEU A 51 -0.72 -1.92 -1.93
CA LEU A 51 -0.92 -3.29 -2.39
C LEU A 51 -1.05 -3.36 -3.91
N ILE A 52 -1.82 -2.47 -4.53
CA ILE A 52 -1.99 -2.43 -5.99
C ILE A 52 -0.65 -2.11 -6.65
N THR A 53 0.04 -1.05 -6.21
CA THR A 53 1.30 -0.65 -6.85
C THR A 53 2.44 -1.64 -6.60
N GLY A 54 2.47 -2.30 -5.44
CA GLY A 54 3.41 -3.38 -5.15
C GLY A 54 3.12 -4.67 -5.92
N ALA A 55 1.84 -5.04 -6.07
CA ALA A 55 1.44 -6.25 -6.80
C ALA A 55 1.63 -6.13 -8.31
N THR A 56 1.37 -4.95 -8.88
CA THR A 56 1.58 -4.74 -10.32
C THR A 56 3.05 -4.49 -10.67
N ASN A 57 3.92 -4.22 -9.69
CA ASN A 57 5.33 -3.82 -9.88
C ASN A 57 5.51 -2.69 -10.92
N THR A 58 4.48 -1.84 -11.02
CA THR A 58 4.42 -0.72 -11.96
C THR A 58 4.02 0.52 -11.19
N CYS A 59 4.97 1.43 -11.00
CA CYS A 59 4.65 2.77 -10.52
C CYS A 59 4.42 3.67 -11.73
N GLY A 60 3.18 4.16 -11.92
CA GLY A 60 2.84 5.03 -13.06
C GLY A 60 3.68 6.31 -13.10
N LEU A 61 4.05 6.85 -11.93
CA LEU A 61 4.97 7.98 -11.83
C LEU A 61 6.38 7.63 -12.32
N TYR A 62 6.89 6.44 -11.99
CA TYR A 62 8.20 5.99 -12.48
C TYR A 62 8.17 5.78 -13.99
N SER A 63 7.05 5.30 -14.54
CA SER A 63 6.86 5.17 -15.99
C SER A 63 6.82 6.54 -16.69
N LEU A 64 6.24 7.56 -16.06
CA LEU A 64 6.24 8.94 -16.58
C LEU A 64 7.61 9.62 -16.48
N LEU A 65 8.38 9.30 -15.43
CA LEU A 65 9.71 9.87 -15.20
C LEU A 65 10.84 9.05 -15.86
N GLY A 66 10.54 7.91 -16.47
CA GLY A 66 11.54 7.00 -17.04
C GLY A 66 12.47 6.37 -15.99
N VAL A 67 12.05 6.30 -14.73
CA VAL A 67 12.83 5.71 -13.63
C VAL A 67 12.62 4.21 -13.62
N ASP A 68 13.72 3.47 -13.66
CA ASP A 68 13.76 2.02 -13.53
C ASP A 68 14.55 1.64 -12.28
N THR A 69 13.94 0.84 -11.40
CA THR A 69 14.57 0.33 -10.18
C THR A 69 14.67 -1.20 -10.17
N THR A 70 14.43 -1.82 -11.33
CA THR A 70 14.45 -3.27 -11.52
C THR A 70 15.83 -3.87 -11.35
#